data_AF-A0A2S9FY40-F1
#
_entry.id   AF-A0A2S9FY40-F1
#
_cell.length_a   1.000
_cell.length_b   1.000
_cell.length_c   1.000
_cell.angle_alpha   90.00
_cell.angle_beta   90.00
_cell.angle_gamma   90.00
#
_symmetry.space_group_name_H-M   'P 1'
#
loop_
_entity.id
_entity.type
_entity.pdbx_description
1 polymer ?
#
loop_
_entity_poly.entity_id
_entity_poly.type
_entity_poly.pdbx_seq_one_letter_code
_entity_poly.pdbx_strand_id
1 'polypeptide(L)'
;EFSSETIYRRFQSVRTPSKSLMAYLFEVDYLDHFVFVLTDGPVGPVVADVRFVRDAADPTEAEIAFIVGDAYQGRGIGSFLMSAI
;
A
#
# COMPACT_ATOMS: atom_id res chain seq x y z
N GLU A 1 -17.83 -10.75 1.98
CA GLU A 1 -16.67 -10.45 2.84
C GLU A 1 -15.41 -11.02 2.21
N PHE A 2 -14.29 -10.29 2.27
CA PHE A 2 -12.99 -10.83 1.86
C PHE A 2 -12.49 -11.79 2.94
N SER A 3 -11.89 -12.91 2.53
CA SER A 3 -11.33 -13.87 3.49
C SER A 3 -10.11 -13.29 4.20
N SER A 4 -9.86 -13.75 5.42
CA SER A 4 -8.64 -13.43 6.17
C SER A 4 -7.37 -13.74 5.37
N GLU A 5 -7.41 -14.76 4.51
CA GLU A 5 -6.31 -15.12 3.61
C GLU A 5 -6.12 -14.12 2.46
N THR A 6 -7.19 -13.52 1.94
CA THR A 6 -7.11 -12.43 0.96
C THR A 6 -6.49 -11.18 1.59
N ILE A 7 -6.89 -10.87 2.82
CA ILE A 7 -6.34 -9.76 3.61
C ILE A 7 -4.87 -10.01 3.95
N TYR A 8 -4.53 -11.22 4.40
CA TYR A 8 -3.16 -11.64 4.71
C TYR A 8 -2.27 -11.59 3.47
N ARG A 9 -2.71 -12.11 2.32
CA ARG A 9 -1.92 -12.06 1.09
C ARG A 9 -1.75 -10.66 0.53
N ARG A 10 -2.73 -9.76 0.75
CA ARG A 10 -2.72 -8.40 0.19
C ARG A 10 -2.02 -7.38 1.08
N PHE A 11 -1.98 -7.58 2.40
CA PHE A 11 -1.39 -6.62 3.34
C PHE A 11 -0.35 -7.23 4.28
N GLN A 12 -0.03 -8.53 4.10
CA GLN A 12 0.88 -9.30 4.97
C GLN A 12 0.61 -9.13 6.47
N SER A 13 -0.63 -8.83 6.85
CA SER A 13 -1.04 -8.60 8.22
C SER A 13 -1.86 -9.77 8.75
N VAL A 14 -1.51 -10.25 9.94
CA VAL A 14 -2.14 -11.40 10.63
C VAL A 14 -3.46 -11.01 11.32
N ARG A 15 -3.84 -9.72 11.31
CA ARG A 15 -5.01 -9.22 12.06
C ARG A 15 -6.07 -8.66 11.12
N THR A 16 -7.34 -8.88 11.48
CA THR A 16 -8.49 -8.18 10.90
C THR A 16 -8.23 -6.66 10.98
N PRO A 17 -8.11 -5.95 9.85
CA PRO A 17 -7.80 -4.53 9.86
C PRO A 17 -8.91 -3.74 10.56
N SER A 18 -8.57 -2.66 11.25
CA SER A 18 -9.59 -1.73 11.73
C SER A 18 -10.37 -1.15 10.55
N LYS A 19 -11.60 -0.64 10.77
CA LYS A 19 -12.35 0.06 9.71
C LYS A 19 -11.55 1.22 9.11
N SER A 20 -10.80 1.96 9.93
CA SER A 20 -9.91 3.03 9.46
C SER A 20 -8.79 2.50 8.58
N LEU A 21 -8.17 1.38 8.95
CA LEU A 21 -7.14 0.73 8.14
C LEU A 21 -7.75 0.17 6.85
N MET A 22 -8.99 -0.33 6.86
CA MET A 22 -9.70 -0.74 5.64
C MET A 22 -9.95 0.46 4.72
N ALA A 23 -10.49 1.57 5.22
CA ALA A 23 -10.72 2.77 4.41
C ALA A 23 -9.39 3.28 3.81
N TYR A 24 -8.36 3.39 4.64
CA TYR A 24 -7.01 3.75 4.24
C TYR A 24 -6.38 2.79 3.23
N LEU A 25 -6.73 1.50 3.24
CA LEU A 25 -6.16 0.53 2.31
C LEU A 25 -6.94 0.40 1.00
N PHE A 26 -8.24 0.70 1.00
CA PHE A 26 -9.16 0.31 -0.07
C PHE A 26 -9.95 1.45 -0.72
N GLU A 27 -10.16 2.58 -0.05
CA GLU A 27 -10.88 3.73 -0.64
C GLU A 27 -9.92 4.59 -1.46
N VAL A 28 -9.47 4.06 -2.60
CA VAL A 28 -8.51 4.71 -3.51
C VAL A 28 -9.29 5.35 -4.66
N ASP A 29 -9.27 6.68 -4.73
CA ASP A 29 -9.85 7.47 -5.84
C ASP A 29 -8.83 7.84 -6.93
N TYR A 30 -7.55 7.55 -6.67
CA TYR A 30 -6.40 7.90 -7.51
C TYR A 30 -6.19 9.40 -7.73
N LEU A 31 -6.79 10.24 -6.88
CA LEU A 31 -6.63 11.69 -6.87
C LEU A 31 -6.05 12.15 -5.52
N ASP A 32 -6.79 11.91 -4.46
CA ASP A 32 -6.43 12.25 -3.09
C ASP A 32 -5.81 11.07 -2.37
N HIS A 33 -6.13 9.85 -2.82
CA HIS A 33 -5.48 8.63 -2.39
C HIS A 33 -4.98 7.85 -3.59
N PHE A 34 -3.67 7.71 -3.72
CA PHE A 34 -3.02 7.03 -4.84
C PHE A 34 -2.10 5.91 -4.34
N VAL A 35 -2.06 4.78 -5.06
CA VAL A 35 -1.24 3.62 -4.70
C VAL A 35 -0.48 3.10 -5.92
N PHE A 36 0.84 2.97 -5.80
CA PHE A 36 1.65 2.15 -6.70
C PHE A 36 1.91 0.79 -6.05
N VAL A 37 1.84 -0.27 -6.86
CA VAL A 37 2.18 -1.64 -6.44
C VAL A 37 3.35 -2.16 -7.24
N LEU A 38 4.23 -2.91 -6.58
CA LEU A 38 5.29 -3.69 -7.21
C LEU A 38 4.91 -5.16 -7.20
N THR A 39 5.03 -5.83 -8.34
CA THR A 39 4.74 -7.26 -8.49
C THR A 39 5.99 -8.05 -8.85
N ASP A 40 6.04 -9.31 -8.41
CA ASP A 40 7.08 -10.25 -8.83
C ASP A 40 6.75 -10.83 -10.22
N GLY A 41 7.06 -10.04 -11.25
CA GLY A 41 6.72 -10.33 -12.65
C GLY A 41 5.36 -9.76 -13.07
N PRO A 42 5.02 -9.83 -14.38
CA PRO A 42 3.88 -9.08 -14.95
C PRO A 42 2.50 -9.49 -14.42
N VAL A 43 2.35 -10.73 -13.95
CA VAL A 43 1.09 -11.27 -13.40
C VAL A 43 1.33 -11.93 -12.04
N GLY A 44 2.45 -11.59 -11.39
CA GLY A 44 2.86 -12.18 -10.13
C GLY A 44 2.18 -11.55 -8.92
N PRO A 45 2.49 -12.06 -7.71
CA PRO A 45 1.99 -11.49 -6.48
C PRO A 45 2.52 -10.07 -6.27
N VAL A 46 1.74 -9.23 -5.60
CA VAL A 46 2.21 -7.94 -5.07
C VAL A 46 3.20 -8.21 -3.95
N VAL A 47 4.38 -7.58 -4.03
CA VAL A 47 5.48 -7.75 -3.08
C VAL A 47 5.77 -6.49 -2.29
N ALA A 48 5.34 -5.34 -2.80
CA ALA A 48 5.41 -4.06 -2.10
C ALA A 48 4.36 -3.08 -2.64
N ASP A 49 4.02 -2.08 -1.85
CA ASP A 49 3.25 -0.91 -2.28
C ASP A 49 3.76 0.37 -1.63
N VAL A 50 3.49 1.49 -2.31
CA VAL A 50 3.57 2.82 -1.74
C VAL A 50 2.28 3.55 -2.04
N ARG A 51 1.84 4.35 -1.07
CA ARG A 51 0.68 5.22 -1.21
C ARG A 51 0.92 6.60 -0.66
N PHE A 52 0.22 7.57 -1.21
CA PHE A 52 0.00 8.86 -0.57
C PHE A 52 -1.49 9.08 -0.33
N VAL A 53 -1.82 9.74 0.78
CA VAL A 53 -3.17 10.24 1.10
C VAL A 53 -3.04 11.73 1.40
N ARG A 54 -3.68 12.57 0.59
CA ARG A 54 -3.71 14.02 0.82
C ARG A 54 -4.48 14.37 2.08
N ASP A 55 -4.00 15.39 2.79
CA ASP A 55 -4.74 15.94 3.92
C ASP A 55 -6.00 16.66 3.41
N ALA A 56 -7.14 16.36 4.03
CA ALA A 56 -8.42 16.94 3.63
C ALA A 56 -8.55 18.43 3.99
N ALA A 57 -7.79 18.91 4.99
CA ALA A 57 -7.72 20.31 5.39
C ALA A 57 -6.65 21.09 4.59
N ASP A 58 -5.56 20.43 4.18
CA ASP A 58 -4.53 21.01 3.31
C ASP A 58 -4.14 20.10 2.13
N PRO A 59 -4.71 20.30 0.93
CA PRO A 59 -4.39 19.50 -0.25
C PRO A 59 -2.95 19.61 -0.77
N THR A 60 -2.11 20.48 -0.17
CA THR A 60 -0.68 20.56 -0.49
C THR A 60 0.17 19.61 0.34
N GLU A 61 -0.39 19.03 1.41
CA GLU A 61 0.24 18.03 2.25
C GLU A 61 -0.33 16.62 1.98
N ALA A 62 0.51 15.60 2.14
CA ALA A 62 0.10 14.22 2.03
C ALA A 62 0.90 13.30 2.97
N GLU A 63 0.22 12.33 3.57
CA GLU A 63 0.85 11.25 4.32
C GLU A 63 1.28 10.14 3.36
N ILE A 64 2.53 9.67 3.49
CA ILE A 64 3.09 8.60 2.68
C ILE A 64 3.30 7.36 3.55
N ALA A 65 2.90 6.19 3.05
CA ALA A 65 3.22 4.91 3.67
C ALA A 65 3.69 3.87 2.66
N PHE A 66 4.47 2.90 3.17
CA PHE A 66 5.05 1.81 2.40
C PHE A 66 4.81 0.48 3.09
N ILE A 67 4.62 -0.57 2.30
CA ILE A 67 4.70 -1.96 2.76
C ILE A 67 5.67 -2.67 1.83
N VAL A 68 6.65 -3.40 2.39
CA VAL A 68 7.56 -4.26 1.64
C VAL A 68 7.59 -5.62 2.32
N GLY A 69 7.23 -6.67 1.58
CA GLY A 69 7.25 -8.04 2.10
C GLY A 69 8.63 -8.43 2.60
N ASP A 70 8.69 -9.18 3.69
CA ASP A 70 9.95 -9.45 4.44
C ASP A 70 11.07 -10.00 3.55
N ALA A 71 10.76 -10.93 2.64
CA ALA A 71 11.73 -11.53 1.72
C ALA A 71 12.36 -10.52 0.73
N TYR A 72 11.75 -9.35 0.57
CA TYR A 72 12.10 -8.31 -0.39
C TYR A 72 12.72 -7.06 0.27
N GLN A 73 12.76 -7.00 1.61
CA GLN A 73 13.40 -5.92 2.34
C GLN A 73 14.93 -5.90 2.13
N GLY A 74 15.55 -4.74 2.34
CA GLY A 74 17.00 -4.55 2.16
C GLY A 74 17.47 -4.50 0.70
N ARG A 75 16.56 -4.52 -0.27
CA ARG A 75 16.86 -4.50 -1.73
C ARG A 75 16.66 -3.14 -2.40
N GLY A 76 16.42 -2.08 -1.63
CA GLY A 76 16.17 -0.73 -2.16
C GLY A 76 14.78 -0.48 -2.72
N ILE A 77 13.83 -1.42 -2.56
CA ILE A 77 12.46 -1.31 -3.11
C ILE A 77 11.72 -0.08 -2.57
N GLY A 78 11.84 0.22 -1.28
CA GLY A 78 11.21 1.41 -0.70
C GLY A 78 11.72 2.71 -1.35
N SER A 79 13.03 2.82 -1.59
CA SER A 79 13.62 3.97 -2.27
C SER A 79 13.20 4.07 -3.74
N PHE A 80 13.09 2.92 -4.42
CA PHE A 80 12.57 2.87 -5.78
C PHE A 80 11.12 3.36 -5.84
N LEU A 81 10.27 2.86 -4.94
CA LEU A 81 8.87 3.27 -4.85
C LEU A 81 8.72 4.75 -4.45
N MET A 82 9.57 5.28 -3.58
CA MET A 82 9.58 6.71 -3.23
C MET A 82 9.87 7.59 -4.45
N SER A 83 10.62 7.11 -5.45
CA SER A 83 10.89 7.87 -6.67
C SER A 83 9.75 7.84 -7.68
N ALA A 84 8.76 6.96 -7.47
CA ALA A 84 7.58 6.84 -8.33
C ALA A 84 6.43 7.75 -7.88
N ILE A 85 6.44 8.21 -6.63
CA ILE A 85 5.56 9.23 -6.06
C ILE A 85 6.22 10.60 -6.19
#